data_AF-A0A0C9TEC7-F1
#
_entry.id   AF-A0A0C9TEC7-F1
#
_cell.length_a   1.000
_cell.length_b   1.000
_cell.length_c   1.000
_cell.angle_alpha   90.00
_cell.angle_beta   90.00
_cell.angle_gamma   90.00
#
_symmetry.space_group_name_H-M   'P 1'
#
loop_
_entity.id
_entity.type
_entity.pdbx_description
1 polymer ?
#
loop_
_entity_poly.entity_id
_entity_poly.type
_entity_poly.pdbx_seq_one_letter_code
_entity_poly.pdbx_strand_id
1 'polypeptide(L)' 'LPLPPEPKSLPFIGNAFDLLSSHEYLKYIDWGNKYGDVVHVTALGKHIIILNSTKACVDLLE' A
#
# COMPACT_ATOMS: atom_id res chain seq x y z
N LEU A 1 8.70 15.67 5.62
CA LEU A 1 7.37 15.27 6.12
C LEU A 1 7.50 13.88 6.75
N PRO A 2 6.90 13.63 7.93
CA PRO A 2 6.92 12.29 8.52
C PRO A 2 6.15 11.32 7.62
N LEU A 3 6.75 10.16 7.34
CA LEU A 3 6.15 9.13 6.49
C LEU A 3 4.92 8.52 7.18
N PRO A 4 3.84 8.21 6.43
CA PRO A 4 2.68 7.54 7.00
C PRO A 4 3.08 6.17 7.58
N PRO A 5 2.37 5.70 8.62
CA PRO A 5 2.68 4.44 9.28
C PRO A 5 2.56 3.28 8.30
N GLU A 6 3.67 2.57 8.07
CA GLU A 6 3.67 1.41 7.19
C GLU A 6 2.87 0.24 7.80
N PRO A 7 2.08 -0.49 7.01
CA PRO A 7 1.54 -1.77 7.42
C PRO A 7 2.72 -2.68 7.80
N LYS A 8 2.70 -3.22 9.03
CA LYS A 8 3.77 -4.09 9.56
C LYS A 8 4.03 -5.26 8.60
N SER A 9 5.10 -5.14 7.82
CA SER A 9 5.60 -6.18 6.93
C SER A 9 6.34 -7.25 7.76
N LEU A 10 6.02 -8.53 7.54
CA LEU A 10 6.76 -9.64 8.14
C LEU A 10 8.22 -9.61 7.64
N PRO A 11 9.22 -9.85 8.51
CA PRO A 11 10.61 -9.89 8.06
C PRO A 11 10.77 -10.96 6.97
N PHE A 12 11.46 -10.59 5.88
CA PHE A 12 11.77 -11.38 4.68
C PHE A 12 10.65 -11.62 3.65
N ILE A 13 9.36 -11.59 4.02
CA ILE A 13 8.25 -11.80 3.07
C ILE A 13 7.50 -10.49 2.74
N GLY A 14 7.52 -9.50 3.63
CA GLY A 14 6.76 -8.27 3.46
C GLY A 14 5.25 -8.52 3.48
N ASN A 15 4.50 -7.73 2.70
CA ASN A 15 3.06 -7.93 2.44
C ASN A 15 2.80 -8.88 1.23
N ALA A 16 3.80 -9.66 0.78
CA ALA A 16 3.70 -10.42 -0.46
C ALA A 16 2.56 -11.45 -0.49
N PHE A 17 2.21 -12.09 0.63
CA PHE A 17 1.07 -13.03 0.68
C PHE A 17 -0.28 -12.33 0.42
N ASP A 18 -0.40 -11.07 0.81
CA ASP A 18 -1.63 -10.28 0.60
C ASP A 18 -1.78 -9.81 -0.85
N LEU A 19 -0.65 -9.64 -1.54
CA LEU A 19 -0.56 -9.22 -2.93
C LEU A 19 -0.61 -10.39 -3.92
N LEU A 20 -0.31 -11.62 -3.47
CA LEU A 20 -0.37 -12.84 -4.28
C LEU A 20 -1.79 -13.44 -4.34
N SER A 21 -2.77 -12.83 -3.67
CA SER A 21 -4.16 -13.26 -3.70
C SER A 21 -4.88 -12.72 -4.93
N SER A 22 -5.79 -13.52 -5.50
CA SER A 22 -6.70 -13.10 -6.58
C SER A 22 -7.64 -11.94 -6.21
N HIS A 23 -7.66 -11.53 -4.94
CA HIS A 23 -8.48 -10.45 -4.40
C HIS A 23 -7.66 -9.38 -3.67
N GLU A 24 -6.44 -9.12 -4.14
CA GLU A 24 -5.53 -8.09 -3.62
C GLU A 24 -6.17 -6.70 -3.46
N TYR A 25 -7.13 -6.34 -4.33
CA TYR A 25 -7.85 -5.07 -4.26
C TYR A 25 -8.63 -4.88 -2.94
N LEU A 26 -9.11 -5.96 -2.32
CA LEU A 26 -9.79 -5.88 -1.02
C LEU A 26 -8.81 -5.48 0.09
N LYS A 27 -7.54 -5.93 0.01
CA LYS A 27 -6.47 -5.53 0.92
C LYS A 27 -6.09 -4.06 0.72
N TYR A 28 -6.06 -3.58 -0.52
CA TYR A 28 -5.79 -2.16 -0.83
C TYR A 28 -6.82 -1.24 -0.19
N ILE A 29 -8.10 -1.63 -0.26
CA ILE A 29 -9.20 -0.90 0.37
C ILE A 29 -9.06 -0.90 1.90
N ASP A 30 -8.80 -2.07 2.51
CA ASP A 30 -8.59 -2.16 3.96
C ASP A 30 -7.41 -1.30 4.43
N TRP A 31 -6.30 -1.33 3.70
CA TRP A 31 -5.14 -0.49 3.99
C TRP A 31 -5.43 0.99 3.78
N GLY A 32 -6.21 1.36 2.77
CA GLY A 32 -6.68 2.74 2.59
C GLY A 32 -7.48 3.24 3.78
N ASN A 33 -8.43 2.43 4.26
CA ASN A 33 -9.24 2.75 5.44
C ASN A 33 -8.39 2.86 6.72
N LYS A 34 -7.32 2.05 6.83
CA LYS A 34 -6.52 1.94 8.06
C LYS A 34 -5.33 2.89 8.13
N TYR A 35 -4.68 3.15 7.01
CA TYR A 35 -3.42 3.89 6.92
C TYR A 35 -3.54 5.19 6.13
N GLY A 36 -4.64 5.39 5.41
CA GLY A 36 -4.96 6.60 4.65
C GLY A 36 -4.80 6.45 3.15
N ASP A 37 -4.95 7.57 2.45
CA ASP A 37 -5.04 7.62 1.00
C ASP A 37 -3.77 7.19 0.25
N VAL A 38 -2.61 7.24 0.89
CA VAL A 38 -1.32 6.85 0.30
C VAL A 38 -0.66 5.83 1.21
N VAL A 39 -0.47 4.61 0.68
CA VAL A 39 0.14 3.50 1.42
C VAL A 39 1.37 3.03 0.67
N HIS A 40 2.51 2.99 1.37
CA HIS A 40 3.73 2.38 0.87
C HIS A 40 3.88 0.97 1.44
N VAL A 41 4.11 -0.01 0.57
CA VAL A 41 4.37 -1.39 0.96
C VAL A 41 5.58 -1.95 0.22
N THR A 42 6.31 -2.84 0.88
CA THR A 42 7.40 -3.59 0.24
C THR A 42 6.96 -5.05 0.09
N ALA A 43 7.14 -5.60 -1.10
CA ALA A 43 6.81 -7.00 -1.39
C ALA A 43 7.80 -7.60 -2.38
N LEU A 44 8.39 -8.75 -2.03
CA LEU A 44 9.39 -9.44 -2.85
C LEU A 44 10.54 -8.51 -3.30
N GLY A 45 10.96 -7.60 -2.42
CA GLY A 45 12.01 -6.61 -2.72
C GLY A 45 11.58 -5.45 -3.63
N LYS A 46 10.30 -5.37 -4.00
CA LYS A 46 9.73 -4.27 -4.79
C LYS A 46 9.00 -3.29 -3.87
N HIS A 47 9.24 -2.01 -4.11
CA HIS A 47 8.48 -0.92 -3.50
C HIS A 47 7.20 -0.69 -4.30
N ILE A 48 6.06 -0.70 -3.62
CA ILE A 48 4.74 -0.52 -4.22
C ILE A 48 4.06 0.62 -3.46
N ILE A 49 3.55 1.60 -4.21
CA ILE A 49 2.73 2.69 -3.67
C ILE A 49 1.29 2.46 -4.12
N ILE A 50 0.38 2.44 -3.16
CA ILE A 50 -1.05 2.26 -3.36
C ILE A 50 -1.72 3.61 -3.08
N LEU A 51 -2.49 4.08 -4.06
CA LEU A 51 -3.25 5.32 -3.98
C LEU A 51 -4.74 5.00 -3.89
N ASN A 52 -5.37 5.37 -2.78
CA ASN A 52 -6.76 5.06 -2.46
C ASN A 52 -7.71 6.26 -2.63
N SER A 53 -7.23 7.40 -3.13
CA SER A 53 -8.08 8.55 -3.45
C SER A 53 -7.73 9.18 -4.80
N THR A 54 -8.74 9.71 -5.49
CA THR A 54 -8.56 10.45 -6.75
C THR A 54 -7.63 11.63 -6.58
N LYS A 55 -7.69 12.31 -5.42
CA LYS A 55 -6.77 13.41 -5.11
C LYS A 55 -5.33 12.92 -5.10
N ALA A 56 -5.02 11.82 -4.41
CA ALA A 56 -3.67 11.27 -4.37
C ALA A 56 -3.17 10.84 -5.77
N CYS A 57 -4.06 10.32 -6.63
CA CYS A 57 -3.72 9.99 -8.03
C CYS A 57 -3.40 11.23 -8.87
N VAL A 58 -4.19 12.30 -8.73
CA VAL A 58 -3.95 13.56 -9.47
C VAL A 58 -2.67 14.21 -8.98
N ASP A 59 -2.49 14.34 -7.66
CA ASP A 59 -1.30 14.94 -7.05
C ASP A 59 0.00 14.18 -7.43
N LEU A 60 -0.07 12.90 -7.83
CA LEU A 60 1.09 12.13 -8.32
C LEU A 60 1.41 12.42 -9.80
N LEU A 61 0.39 12.72 -10.61
CA LEU A 61 0.54 12.89 -12.07
C LEU A 61 0.86 14.33 -12.47
N GLU A 62 0.63 15.30 -11.59
CA GLU A 62 1.05 16.70 -11.73
C GLU A 62 2.53 16.91 -11.34
#